data_AF-A0A9D7P5H2-F1
#
_entry.id   AF-A0A9D7P5H2-F1
#
_cell.length_a   1.000
_cell.length_b   1.000
_cell.length_c   1.000
_cell.angle_alpha   90.00
_cell.angle_beta   90.00
_cell.angle_gamma   90.00
#
_symmetry.space_group_name_H-M   'P 1'
#
loop_
_entity.id
_entity.type
_entity.pdbx_description
1 polymer ?
#
loop_
_entity_poly.entity_id
_entity_poly.type
_entity_poly.pdbx_seq_one_letter_code
_entity_poly.pdbx_strand_id
1 'polypeptide(L)'
;MSTPEIAELAKKTSTDDRSEWLRLSRMALAAEKVQQIAAPIEPINNRGEVSRIELGYQLFFDPILSADKTTSCASCHHPDYGMADGLKKGRGIGSHGIGKQREASGRELQRNTPSIFNVAFSPILFWDGRAGSLEEQALAPIFNEEEMNFPDAKELIARLRAIPAYREMFARAFGFNSKQDGSEITMQNVARAVAAFERKLNITETAYDSFVKGQDDKLTTGQLRGLVAFFGQGQCAACHIPPHFHDGILSSTGVPVSSEKGAPLDGDPGFGAVIRRQDGFGMFKTPGLRNVSQTARICTTARSRLLKILSNSYNDGGGRGRGLNVFSQDTKVEKLNLTDQQKKDLVSFLKSLDSQAPSPEVPSKVLSGLTPVGR
;
A
#
# COMPACT_ATOMS: atom_id res chain seq x y z
N MET A 1 -11.49 -30.66 4.08
CA MET A 1 -12.38 -29.75 4.80
C MET A 1 -12.19 -28.36 4.22
N SER A 2 -13.29 -27.70 3.86
CA SER A 2 -13.36 -26.36 3.30
C SER A 2 -13.34 -25.29 4.39
N THR A 3 -13.08 -24.04 4.03
CA THR A 3 -13.09 -22.91 4.97
C THR A 3 -14.45 -22.64 5.61
N PRO A 4 -15.61 -22.81 4.93
CA PRO A 4 -16.92 -22.79 5.58
C PRO A 4 -17.09 -23.87 6.67
N GLU A 5 -16.64 -25.10 6.43
CA GLU A 5 -16.72 -26.18 7.42
C GLU A 5 -15.85 -25.87 8.66
N ILE A 6 -14.65 -25.32 8.44
CA ILE A 6 -13.76 -24.86 9.52
C ILE A 6 -14.41 -23.72 10.31
N ALA A 7 -15.09 -22.81 9.63
CA ALA A 7 -15.84 -21.72 10.25
C ALA A 7 -16.99 -22.22 11.15
N GLU A 8 -17.66 -23.32 10.80
CA GLU A 8 -18.67 -23.94 11.66
C GLU A 8 -18.06 -24.60 12.91
N LEU A 9 -16.89 -25.25 12.79
CA LEU A 9 -16.17 -25.79 13.95
C LEU A 9 -15.72 -24.66 14.90
N ALA A 10 -15.25 -23.55 14.34
CA ALA A 10 -14.82 -22.38 15.09
C ALA A 10 -15.93 -21.82 16.01
N LYS A 11 -17.21 -21.89 15.62
CA LYS A 11 -18.34 -21.43 16.45
C LYS A 11 -18.53 -22.23 17.73
N LYS A 12 -18.10 -23.49 17.74
CA LYS A 12 -18.21 -24.42 18.87
C LYS A 12 -16.94 -24.48 19.71
N THR A 13 -15.89 -23.79 19.29
CA THR A 13 -14.57 -23.82 19.93
C THR A 13 -14.48 -22.76 21.02
N SER A 14 -14.00 -23.13 22.21
CA SER A 14 -13.81 -22.16 23.29
C SER A 14 -12.74 -21.13 22.93
N THR A 15 -12.94 -19.86 23.27
CA THR A 15 -12.04 -18.79 22.83
C THR A 15 -10.61 -18.92 23.36
N ASP A 16 -10.45 -19.57 24.52
CA ASP A 16 -9.21 -19.83 25.24
C ASP A 16 -8.52 -21.15 24.83
N ASP A 17 -9.19 -22.02 24.06
CA ASP A 17 -8.62 -23.28 23.57
C ASP A 17 -7.62 -23.04 22.42
N ARG A 18 -6.40 -22.64 22.80
CA ARG A 18 -5.33 -22.37 21.84
C ARG A 18 -5.03 -23.56 20.93
N SER A 19 -5.05 -24.78 21.47
CA SER A 19 -4.69 -25.98 20.70
C SER A 19 -5.65 -26.20 19.54
N GLU A 20 -6.94 -26.04 19.80
CA GLU A 20 -7.96 -26.17 18.76
C GLU A 20 -7.89 -25.01 17.74
N TRP A 21 -7.68 -23.78 18.20
CA TRP A 21 -7.48 -22.65 17.27
C TRP A 21 -6.26 -22.81 16.39
N LEU A 22 -5.18 -23.41 16.90
CA LEU A 22 -4.00 -23.74 16.12
C LEU A 22 -4.34 -24.77 15.03
N ARG A 23 -5.04 -25.84 15.40
CA ARG A 23 -5.51 -26.88 14.47
C ARG A 23 -6.38 -26.29 13.36
N LEU A 24 -7.39 -25.50 13.71
CA LEU A 24 -8.29 -24.85 12.76
C LEU A 24 -7.55 -23.87 11.83
N SER A 25 -6.57 -23.13 12.37
CA SER A 25 -5.77 -22.20 11.56
C SER A 25 -4.90 -22.92 10.54
N ARG A 26 -4.26 -24.04 10.95
CA ARG A 26 -3.49 -24.90 10.04
C ARG A 26 -4.36 -25.51 8.94
N MET A 27 -5.57 -25.94 9.29
CA MET A 27 -6.55 -26.44 8.32
C MET A 27 -6.99 -25.35 7.33
N ALA A 28 -7.19 -24.10 7.80
CA ALA A 28 -7.56 -22.98 6.94
C ALA A 28 -6.45 -22.68 5.92
N LEU A 29 -5.18 -22.61 6.36
CA LEU A 29 -4.05 -22.43 5.44
C LEU A 29 -3.97 -23.54 4.38
N ALA A 30 -4.23 -24.80 4.78
CA ALA A 30 -4.23 -25.94 3.87
C ALA A 30 -5.40 -25.90 2.87
N ALA A 31 -6.61 -25.57 3.34
CA ALA A 31 -7.81 -25.47 2.50
C ALA A 31 -7.66 -24.38 1.42
N GLU A 32 -7.04 -23.26 1.78
CA GLU A 32 -6.81 -22.10 0.91
C GLU A 32 -5.53 -22.22 0.08
N LYS A 33 -4.79 -23.34 0.22
CA LYS A 33 -3.52 -23.61 -0.47
C LYS A 33 -2.53 -22.45 -0.34
N VAL A 34 -2.46 -21.85 0.85
CA VAL A 34 -1.62 -20.68 1.11
C VAL A 34 -0.16 -21.00 0.80
N GLN A 35 0.46 -20.13 0.01
CA GLN A 35 1.87 -20.22 -0.35
C GLN A 35 2.70 -19.22 0.45
N GLN A 36 4.00 -19.50 0.57
CA GLN A 36 4.97 -18.52 1.05
C GLN A 36 5.14 -17.40 0.01
N ILE A 37 5.51 -16.21 0.48
CA ILE A 37 5.80 -15.09 -0.42
C ILE A 37 7.06 -15.37 -1.23
N ALA A 38 6.95 -15.28 -2.55
CA ALA A 38 8.08 -15.35 -3.47
C ALA A 38 8.70 -13.96 -3.69
N ALA A 39 9.93 -13.92 -4.21
CA ALA A 39 10.51 -12.67 -4.69
C ALA A 39 9.69 -12.11 -5.87
N PRO A 40 9.55 -10.78 -6.00
CA PRO A 40 8.82 -10.20 -7.12
C PRO A 40 9.55 -10.47 -8.44
N ILE A 41 8.78 -10.64 -9.52
CA ILE A 41 9.35 -10.74 -10.86
C ILE A 41 9.80 -9.35 -11.31
N GLU A 42 11.10 -9.20 -11.54
CA GLU A 42 11.66 -7.96 -12.06
C GLU A 42 11.64 -7.96 -13.60
N PRO A 43 11.26 -6.84 -14.25
CA PRO A 43 11.24 -6.78 -15.70
C PRO A 43 12.66 -6.86 -16.27
N ILE A 44 12.81 -7.51 -17.43
CA ILE A 44 14.12 -7.75 -18.07
C ILE A 44 14.89 -6.44 -18.30
N ASN A 45 14.18 -5.38 -18.67
CA ASN A 45 14.75 -4.06 -18.95
C ASN A 45 14.95 -3.18 -17.69
N ASN A 46 14.61 -3.67 -16.50
CA ASN A 46 14.85 -2.97 -15.24
C ASN A 46 15.04 -3.92 -14.04
N ARG A 47 16.09 -4.76 -14.11
CA ARG A 47 16.51 -5.61 -12.99
C ARG A 47 17.09 -4.78 -11.84
N GLY A 48 16.93 -5.25 -10.61
CA GLY A 48 17.34 -4.63 -9.36
C GLY A 48 18.84 -4.73 -9.11
N GLU A 49 19.64 -4.14 -10.00
CA GLU A 49 21.07 -3.90 -9.78
C GLU A 49 21.28 -2.93 -8.61
N VAL A 50 22.28 -3.19 -7.77
CA VAL A 50 22.55 -2.41 -6.55
C VAL A 50 22.72 -0.92 -6.86
N SER A 51 23.48 -0.57 -7.90
CA SER A 51 23.71 0.83 -8.31
C SER A 51 22.42 1.54 -8.72
N ARG A 52 21.47 0.83 -9.31
CA ARG A 52 20.18 1.39 -9.73
C ARG A 52 19.22 1.58 -8.55
N ILE A 53 19.22 0.64 -7.62
CA ILE A 53 18.47 0.75 -6.36
C ILE A 53 18.99 1.93 -5.54
N GLU A 54 20.31 2.10 -5.43
CA GLU A 54 20.94 3.20 -4.69
C GLU A 54 20.59 4.56 -5.31
N LEU A 55 20.63 4.67 -6.64
CA LEU A 55 20.17 5.88 -7.34
C LEU A 55 18.68 6.15 -7.10
N GLY A 56 17.84 5.11 -7.15
CA GLY A 56 16.41 5.21 -6.84
C GLY A 56 16.16 5.69 -5.42
N TYR A 57 16.88 5.15 -4.45
CA TYR A 57 16.84 5.56 -3.05
C TYR A 57 17.20 7.05 -2.90
N GLN A 58 18.28 7.51 -3.53
CA GLN A 58 18.64 8.93 -3.50
C GLN A 58 17.53 9.81 -4.07
N LEU A 59 17.02 9.49 -5.26
CA LEU A 59 15.93 10.23 -5.92
C LEU A 59 14.63 10.24 -5.10
N PHE A 60 14.31 9.13 -4.42
CA PHE A 60 13.08 8.96 -3.64
C PHE A 60 13.01 9.91 -2.44
N PHE A 61 14.15 10.16 -1.79
CA PHE A 61 14.24 11.04 -0.62
C PHE A 61 14.58 12.49 -0.98
N ASP A 62 15.07 12.74 -2.20
CA ASP A 62 15.54 14.06 -2.65
C ASP A 62 14.39 14.94 -3.17
N PRO A 63 14.12 16.12 -2.57
CA PRO A 63 13.11 17.05 -3.08
C PRO A 63 13.41 17.64 -4.45
N ILE A 64 14.58 17.36 -5.04
CA ILE A 64 15.00 17.90 -6.34
C ILE A 64 13.98 17.68 -7.47
N LEU A 65 13.17 16.62 -7.34
CA LEU A 65 12.13 16.21 -8.28
C LEU A 65 10.82 17.02 -8.19
N SER A 66 10.61 17.88 -7.18
CA SER A 66 9.47 18.82 -7.17
C SER A 66 9.86 20.18 -7.75
N ALA A 67 8.88 20.91 -8.29
CA ALA A 67 9.13 22.24 -8.86
C ALA A 67 9.81 23.19 -7.86
N ASP A 68 9.27 23.24 -6.64
CA ASP A 68 9.67 24.13 -5.55
C ASP A 68 10.78 23.56 -4.64
N LYS A 69 11.21 22.32 -4.87
CA LYS A 69 12.21 21.60 -4.07
C LYS A 69 11.81 21.38 -2.59
N THR A 70 10.52 21.28 -2.29
CA THR A 70 10.00 21.02 -0.94
C THR A 70 9.48 19.59 -0.74
N THR A 71 9.20 18.88 -1.82
CA THR A 71 8.48 17.60 -1.81
C THR A 71 9.29 16.52 -2.52
N SER A 72 9.44 15.37 -1.89
CA SER A 72 10.00 14.15 -2.49
C SER A 72 8.98 13.00 -2.39
N CYS A 73 9.28 11.84 -2.99
CA CYS A 73 8.44 10.65 -2.83
C CYS A 73 8.27 10.31 -1.33
N ALA A 74 9.34 10.44 -0.55
CA ALA A 74 9.34 10.20 0.90
C ALA A 74 8.47 11.19 1.70
N SER A 75 8.08 12.34 1.16
CA SER A 75 7.11 13.24 1.82
C SER A 75 5.75 12.59 2.03
N CYS A 76 5.32 11.77 1.07
CA CYS A 76 4.03 11.10 1.08
C CYS A 76 4.17 9.61 1.41
N HIS A 77 5.34 9.01 1.17
CA HIS A 77 5.63 7.60 1.41
C HIS A 77 6.75 7.44 2.44
N HIS A 78 6.53 7.90 3.66
CA HIS A 78 7.58 7.99 4.67
C HIS A 78 7.72 6.69 5.49
N PRO A 79 8.95 6.24 5.82
CA PRO A 79 9.20 5.06 6.66
C PRO A 79 8.45 5.05 7.99
N ASP A 80 8.37 6.20 8.68
CA ASP A 80 7.70 6.34 9.99
C ASP A 80 6.18 6.13 9.95
N TYR A 81 5.59 6.13 8.75
CA TYR A 81 4.15 5.93 8.53
C TYR A 81 3.88 4.70 7.65
N GLY A 82 4.79 3.72 7.68
CA GLY A 82 4.63 2.47 6.94
C GLY A 82 4.72 2.66 5.43
N MET A 83 5.59 3.56 4.96
CA MET A 83 5.70 3.98 3.55
C MET A 83 4.41 4.60 2.99
N ALA A 84 3.63 5.24 3.87
CA ALA A 84 2.47 6.09 3.57
C ALA A 84 2.65 7.45 4.25
N ASP A 85 1.59 8.27 4.37
CA ASP A 85 1.65 9.61 4.96
C ASP A 85 0.95 9.74 6.33
N GLY A 86 0.18 8.73 6.76
CA GLY A 86 -0.59 8.79 7.99
C GLY A 86 -1.73 9.85 7.99
N LEU A 87 -2.15 10.32 6.82
CA LEU A 87 -3.19 11.34 6.65
C LEU A 87 -4.49 10.74 6.10
N LYS A 88 -5.61 11.47 6.23
CA LYS A 88 -6.88 11.05 5.61
C LYS A 88 -6.83 11.22 4.09
N LYS A 89 -6.20 12.30 3.64
CA LYS A 89 -5.93 12.65 2.25
C LYS A 89 -4.51 13.17 2.15
N GLY A 90 -3.85 12.94 1.03
CA GLY A 90 -2.48 13.38 0.81
C GLY A 90 -2.32 14.90 0.80
N ARG A 91 -1.06 15.32 0.86
CA ARG A 91 -0.64 16.72 0.88
C ARG A 91 0.54 16.89 -0.09
N GLY A 92 0.27 17.55 -1.21
CA GLY A 92 1.22 17.70 -2.32
C GLY A 92 2.05 18.98 -2.23
N ILE A 93 2.09 19.73 -3.33
CA ILE A 93 2.99 20.87 -3.53
C ILE A 93 2.76 21.96 -2.48
N GLY A 94 3.83 22.62 -2.03
CA GLY A 94 3.79 23.65 -0.99
C GLY A 94 3.62 23.14 0.44
N SER A 95 3.47 21.83 0.66
CA SER A 95 3.41 21.24 2.00
C SER A 95 4.82 20.93 2.54
N HIS A 96 5.02 21.08 3.84
CA HIS A 96 6.31 20.87 4.50
C HIS A 96 6.23 19.82 5.62
N GLY A 97 7.36 19.17 5.91
CA GLY A 97 7.43 18.11 6.92
C GLY A 97 6.70 16.83 6.52
N ILE A 98 6.47 15.97 7.51
CA ILE A 98 5.87 14.64 7.37
C ILE A 98 4.68 14.46 8.30
N GLY A 99 3.78 13.52 7.96
CA GLY A 99 2.63 13.19 8.79
C GLY A 99 1.78 14.40 9.15
N LYS A 100 1.44 14.52 10.45
CA LYS A 100 0.59 15.63 10.95
C LYS A 100 1.17 17.02 10.67
N GLN A 101 2.50 17.17 10.63
CA GLN A 101 3.12 18.47 10.32
C GLN A 101 2.78 18.91 8.90
N ARG A 102 2.66 17.94 7.98
CA ARG A 102 2.31 18.17 6.57
C ARG A 102 0.84 18.52 6.36
N GLU A 103 -0.05 18.10 7.26
CA GLU A 103 -1.50 18.29 7.14
C GLU A 103 -1.93 19.76 7.07
N ALA A 104 -1.16 20.66 7.68
CA ALA A 104 -1.50 22.07 7.88
C ALA A 104 -1.19 23.00 6.68
N SER A 105 -0.55 22.51 5.62
CA SER A 105 -0.07 23.36 4.52
C SER A 105 -0.13 22.67 3.16
N GLY A 106 0.02 23.47 2.09
CA GLY A 106 0.05 23.04 0.70
C GLY A 106 -1.27 22.46 0.19
N ARG A 107 -1.20 21.75 -0.93
CA ARG A 107 -2.38 21.27 -1.64
C ARG A 107 -2.92 19.97 -1.05
N GLU A 108 -4.19 19.95 -0.65
CA GLU A 108 -4.88 18.70 -0.30
C GLU A 108 -5.20 17.89 -1.56
N LEU A 109 -4.76 16.62 -1.58
CA LEU A 109 -5.03 15.71 -2.68
C LEU A 109 -6.43 15.07 -2.57
N GLN A 110 -6.95 14.53 -3.67
CA GLN A 110 -8.25 13.87 -3.69
C GLN A 110 -8.29 12.61 -2.82
N ARG A 111 -7.20 11.83 -2.79
CA ARG A 111 -7.14 10.49 -2.19
C ARG A 111 -6.11 10.41 -1.04
N ASN A 112 -6.24 9.38 -0.21
CA ASN A 112 -5.21 8.98 0.74
C ASN A 112 -3.97 8.45 -0.01
N THR A 113 -2.78 8.73 0.54
CA THR A 113 -1.54 8.10 0.06
C THR A 113 -1.44 6.66 0.55
N PRO A 114 -1.39 5.66 -0.34
CA PRO A 114 -1.26 4.25 0.06
C PRO A 114 0.16 3.94 0.55
N SER A 115 0.29 2.85 1.31
CA SER A 115 1.62 2.23 1.49
C SER A 115 2.14 1.68 0.17
N ILE A 116 3.45 1.82 -0.05
CA ILE A 116 4.16 1.20 -1.17
C ILE A 116 4.96 -0.04 -0.75
N PHE A 117 4.81 -0.52 0.48
CA PHE A 117 5.34 -1.85 0.81
C PHE A 117 4.66 -2.91 -0.05
N ASN A 118 5.45 -3.83 -0.60
CA ASN A 118 5.03 -4.89 -1.51
C ASN A 118 4.38 -4.39 -2.81
N VAL A 119 4.60 -3.13 -3.20
CA VAL A 119 4.02 -2.58 -4.45
C VAL A 119 4.50 -3.33 -5.69
N ALA A 120 5.68 -3.98 -5.61
CA ALA A 120 6.24 -4.83 -6.66
C ALA A 120 5.35 -6.00 -7.10
N PHE A 121 4.42 -6.43 -6.24
CA PHE A 121 3.50 -7.53 -6.49
C PHE A 121 2.14 -7.08 -7.05
N SER A 122 1.93 -5.77 -7.17
CA SER A 122 0.69 -5.22 -7.70
C SER A 122 0.76 -5.13 -9.23
N PRO A 123 -0.16 -5.78 -9.98
CA PRO A 123 -0.18 -5.73 -11.44
C PRO A 123 -0.72 -4.39 -11.98
N ILE A 124 -1.46 -3.65 -11.15
CA ILE A 124 -2.02 -2.34 -11.44
C ILE A 124 -1.65 -1.35 -10.34
N LEU A 125 -1.44 -0.10 -10.70
CA LEU A 125 -0.99 0.95 -9.78
C LEU A 125 -1.93 2.15 -9.78
N PHE A 126 -1.76 3.01 -8.78
CA PHE A 126 -2.76 3.97 -8.28
C PHE A 126 -4.04 3.29 -7.76
N TRP A 127 -4.86 4.04 -7.01
CA TRP A 127 -6.12 3.53 -6.49
C TRP A 127 -7.11 3.12 -7.60
N ASP A 128 -7.10 3.81 -8.73
CA ASP A 128 -7.97 3.57 -9.89
C ASP A 128 -7.35 2.66 -10.95
N GLY A 129 -6.15 2.10 -10.72
CA GLY A 129 -5.52 1.16 -11.64
C GLY A 129 -5.02 1.76 -12.95
N ARG A 130 -4.90 3.10 -13.06
CA ARG A 130 -4.59 3.78 -14.33
C ARG A 130 -3.16 3.57 -14.85
N ALA A 131 -2.25 3.01 -14.05
CA ALA A 131 -0.86 2.75 -14.45
C ALA A 131 -0.54 1.25 -14.40
N GLY A 132 0.12 0.76 -15.44
CA GLY A 132 0.45 -0.66 -15.62
C GLY A 132 1.88 -1.04 -15.21
N SER A 133 2.71 -0.08 -14.80
CA SER A 133 4.08 -0.32 -14.35
C SER A 133 4.55 0.71 -13.33
N LEU A 134 5.49 0.31 -12.46
CA LEU A 134 6.10 1.23 -11.49
C LEU A 134 6.83 2.37 -12.18
N GLU A 135 7.45 2.11 -13.34
CA GLU A 135 8.10 3.13 -14.15
C GLU A 135 7.11 4.21 -14.63
N GLU A 136 5.93 3.80 -15.10
CA GLU A 136 4.86 4.74 -15.47
C GLU A 136 4.34 5.50 -14.25
N GLN A 137 4.08 4.79 -13.16
CA GLN A 137 3.56 5.38 -11.93
C GLN A 137 4.53 6.38 -11.32
N ALA A 138 5.84 6.08 -11.28
CA ALA A 138 6.85 6.94 -10.68
C ALA A 138 6.97 8.31 -11.36
N LEU A 139 6.62 8.42 -12.64
CA LEU A 139 6.67 9.68 -13.38
C LEU A 139 5.42 10.54 -13.16
N ALA A 140 4.26 9.93 -12.95
CA ALA A 140 3.01 10.66 -12.90
C ALA A 140 2.95 11.72 -11.76
N PRO A 141 3.39 11.44 -10.51
CA PRO A 141 3.40 12.43 -9.44
C PRO A 141 4.31 13.62 -9.68
N ILE A 142 5.43 13.40 -10.39
CA ILE A 142 6.42 14.44 -10.70
C ILE A 142 5.75 15.60 -11.44
N PHE A 143 4.90 15.28 -12.42
CA PHE A 143 4.26 16.26 -13.32
C PHE A 143 2.82 16.60 -12.95
N ASN A 144 2.27 16.02 -11.88
CA ASN A 144 0.93 16.34 -11.42
C ASN A 144 0.93 17.69 -10.68
N GLU A 145 0.05 18.60 -11.10
CA GLU A 145 -0.02 19.98 -10.59
C GLU A 145 -0.36 20.08 -9.09
N GLU A 146 -1.06 19.07 -8.57
CA GLU A 146 -1.47 19.01 -7.17
C GLU A 146 -0.40 18.32 -6.31
N GLU A 147 0.50 17.51 -6.90
CA GLU A 147 1.49 16.69 -6.20
C GLU A 147 2.89 17.33 -6.19
N MET A 148 3.75 17.08 -7.19
CA MET A 148 5.11 17.63 -7.22
C MET A 148 5.27 18.80 -8.21
N ASN A 149 4.28 18.98 -9.09
CA ASN A 149 4.08 20.11 -9.98
C ASN A 149 5.31 20.53 -10.81
N PHE A 150 6.17 19.59 -11.21
CA PHE A 150 7.27 19.91 -12.09
C PHE A 150 6.74 20.25 -13.49
N PRO A 151 7.07 21.42 -14.08
CA PRO A 151 6.40 21.88 -15.30
C PRO A 151 6.84 21.16 -16.57
N ASP A 152 8.12 20.77 -16.67
CA ASP A 152 8.70 20.23 -17.90
C ASP A 152 9.78 19.18 -17.63
N ALA A 153 9.76 18.11 -18.44
CA ALA A 153 10.70 17.01 -18.32
C ALA A 153 12.14 17.39 -18.73
N LYS A 154 12.32 18.28 -19.73
CA LYS A 154 13.67 18.71 -20.15
C LYS A 154 14.31 19.56 -19.07
N GLU A 155 13.55 20.44 -18.42
CA GLU A 155 14.03 21.22 -17.28
C GLU A 155 14.42 20.33 -16.10
N LEU A 156 13.64 19.29 -15.79
CA LEU A 156 13.98 18.33 -14.75
C LEU A 156 15.29 17.59 -15.07
N ILE A 157 15.46 17.13 -16.31
CA ILE A 157 16.68 16.47 -16.73
C ILE A 157 17.88 17.44 -16.71
N ALA A 158 17.71 18.69 -17.15
CA ALA A 158 18.74 19.72 -17.05
C ALA A 158 19.14 19.98 -15.58
N ARG A 159 18.17 20.01 -14.66
CA ARG A 159 18.38 20.15 -13.23
C ARG A 159 19.20 18.99 -12.65
N LEU A 160 18.88 17.75 -12.99
CA LEU A 160 19.65 16.57 -12.55
C LEU A 160 21.05 16.57 -13.16
N ARG A 161 21.17 16.92 -14.45
CA ARG A 161 22.46 17.07 -15.14
C ARG A 161 23.30 18.17 -14.50
N ALA A 162 22.75 19.21 -13.89
CA ALA A 162 23.56 20.24 -13.26
C ALA A 162 24.34 19.74 -12.02
N ILE A 163 24.01 18.57 -11.48
CA ILE A 163 24.57 18.04 -10.23
C ILE A 163 25.60 16.93 -10.56
N PRO A 164 26.91 17.15 -10.32
CA PRO A 164 27.95 16.17 -10.65
C PRO A 164 27.69 14.79 -10.02
N ALA A 165 27.26 14.76 -8.75
CA ALA A 165 26.97 13.51 -8.05
C ALA A 165 25.87 12.67 -8.72
N TYR A 166 24.83 13.32 -9.26
CA TYR A 166 23.81 12.61 -10.04
C TYR A 166 24.39 12.08 -11.36
N ARG A 167 25.22 12.85 -12.08
CA ARG A 167 25.89 12.34 -13.31
C ARG A 167 26.65 11.05 -13.02
N GLU A 168 27.39 11.00 -11.92
CA GLU A 168 28.14 9.81 -11.53
C GLU A 168 27.23 8.62 -11.19
N MET A 169 26.15 8.84 -10.42
CA MET A 169 25.24 7.76 -10.05
C MET A 169 24.42 7.23 -11.22
N PHE A 170 23.94 8.09 -12.12
CA PHE A 170 23.28 7.65 -13.35
C PHE A 170 24.23 6.85 -14.24
N ALA A 171 25.46 7.32 -14.43
CA ALA A 171 26.45 6.60 -15.22
C ALA A 171 26.74 5.20 -14.67
N ARG A 172 26.87 5.07 -13.34
CA ARG A 172 27.04 3.77 -12.67
C ARG A 172 25.82 2.86 -12.75
N ALA A 173 24.60 3.42 -12.70
CA ALA A 173 23.36 2.65 -12.71
C ALA A 173 22.94 2.13 -14.09
N PHE A 174 23.41 2.78 -15.16
CA PHE A 174 22.96 2.51 -16.53
C PHE A 174 24.11 2.30 -17.53
N GLY A 175 25.36 2.33 -17.09
CA GLY A 175 26.53 2.03 -17.94
C GLY A 175 26.77 3.07 -19.03
N PHE A 176 26.70 4.36 -18.68
CA PHE A 176 26.91 5.45 -19.64
C PHE A 176 28.35 5.49 -20.17
N ASN A 177 28.49 5.94 -21.41
CA ASN A 177 29.79 6.12 -22.07
C ASN A 177 30.55 7.33 -21.51
N SER A 178 29.84 8.38 -21.09
CA SER A 178 30.42 9.56 -20.44
C SER A 178 29.59 10.04 -19.26
N LYS A 179 30.28 10.37 -18.17
CA LYS A 179 29.69 11.00 -16.98
C LYS A 179 29.89 12.52 -16.92
N GLN A 180 30.58 13.12 -17.90
CA GLN A 180 31.02 14.52 -17.79
C GLN A 180 29.84 15.50 -17.83
N ASP A 181 28.92 15.32 -18.76
CA ASP A 181 27.79 16.24 -18.99
C ASP A 181 26.43 15.66 -18.59
N GLY A 182 26.34 14.33 -18.38
CA GLY A 182 25.09 13.63 -18.10
C GLY A 182 24.11 13.62 -19.29
N SER A 183 24.61 13.78 -20.52
CA SER A 183 23.81 13.78 -21.75
C SER A 183 22.94 12.52 -21.94
N GLU A 184 23.37 11.39 -21.36
CA GLU A 184 22.65 10.12 -21.37
C GLU A 184 21.57 10.00 -20.27
N ILE A 185 21.46 10.96 -19.34
CA ILE A 185 20.37 10.98 -18.33
C ILE A 185 19.05 11.28 -19.05
N THR A 186 18.08 10.36 -18.90
CA THR A 186 16.72 10.48 -19.45
C THR A 186 15.64 10.27 -18.38
N MET A 187 14.40 10.65 -18.68
CA MET A 187 13.27 10.38 -17.77
C MET A 187 13.03 8.88 -17.59
N GLN A 188 13.33 8.07 -18.60
CA GLN A 188 13.27 6.62 -18.50
C GLN A 188 14.27 6.09 -17.47
N ASN A 189 15.46 6.69 -17.37
CA ASN A 189 16.41 6.34 -16.32
C ASN A 189 15.91 6.72 -14.92
N VAL A 190 15.30 7.91 -14.78
CA VAL A 190 14.68 8.36 -13.51
C VAL A 190 13.60 7.37 -13.07
N ALA A 191 12.64 7.07 -13.95
CA ALA A 191 11.56 6.12 -13.71
C ALA A 191 12.08 4.75 -13.28
N ARG A 192 13.06 4.22 -14.02
CA ARG A 192 13.66 2.92 -13.74
C ARG A 192 14.41 2.88 -12.42
N ALA A 193 15.11 3.96 -12.05
CA ALA A 193 15.82 4.04 -10.79
C ALA A 193 14.84 4.03 -9.61
N VAL A 194 13.83 4.91 -9.61
CA VAL A 194 12.80 4.97 -8.56
C VAL A 194 12.08 3.63 -8.44
N ALA A 195 11.61 3.08 -9.57
CA ALA A 195 10.93 1.79 -9.60
C ALA A 195 11.83 0.62 -9.13
N ALA A 196 13.15 0.68 -9.33
CA ALA A 196 14.07 -0.34 -8.83
C ALA A 196 14.18 -0.30 -7.30
N PHE A 197 14.19 0.90 -6.69
CA PHE A 197 14.14 1.06 -5.24
C PHE A 197 12.82 0.56 -4.66
N GLU A 198 11.69 0.97 -5.24
CA GLU A 198 10.36 0.55 -4.77
C GLU A 198 10.18 -0.97 -4.79
N ARG A 199 10.77 -1.66 -5.78
CA ARG A 199 10.76 -3.13 -5.84
C ARG A 199 11.50 -3.83 -4.70
N LYS A 200 12.33 -3.12 -3.93
CA LYS A 200 13.02 -3.66 -2.75
C LYS A 200 12.26 -3.43 -1.45
N LEU A 201 11.18 -2.65 -1.47
CA LEU A 201 10.33 -2.40 -0.30
C LEU A 201 9.39 -3.58 -0.05
N ASN A 202 9.93 -4.77 0.21
CA ASN A 202 9.13 -5.97 0.41
C ASN A 202 9.06 -6.37 1.88
N ILE A 203 7.85 -6.62 2.36
CA ILE A 203 7.58 -7.21 3.68
C ILE A 203 7.33 -8.69 3.49
N THR A 204 8.35 -9.49 3.81
CA THR A 204 8.33 -10.95 3.72
C THR A 204 8.49 -11.66 5.06
N GLU A 205 8.81 -10.91 6.13
CA GLU A 205 9.06 -11.44 7.46
C GLU A 205 8.09 -10.81 8.47
N THR A 206 7.00 -11.52 8.70
CA THR A 206 5.96 -11.18 9.67
C THR A 206 5.70 -12.37 10.60
N ALA A 207 4.92 -12.14 11.66
CA ALA A 207 4.45 -13.24 12.52
C ALA A 207 3.60 -14.25 11.73
N TYR A 208 2.78 -13.77 10.78
CA TYR A 208 2.04 -14.60 9.85
C TYR A 208 2.96 -15.42 8.93
N ASP A 209 3.98 -14.80 8.34
CA ASP A 209 4.90 -15.53 7.44
C ASP A 209 5.65 -16.64 8.19
N SER A 210 6.09 -16.36 9.41
CA SER A 210 6.74 -17.37 10.26
C SER A 210 5.78 -18.51 10.60
N PHE A 211 4.51 -18.20 10.86
CA PHE A 211 3.47 -19.21 11.04
C PHE A 211 3.26 -20.05 9.77
N VAL A 212 3.13 -19.43 8.60
CA VAL A 212 3.04 -20.16 7.31
C VAL A 212 4.25 -21.08 7.10
N LYS A 213 5.45 -20.67 7.54
CA LYS A 213 6.69 -21.48 7.53
C LYS A 213 6.73 -22.62 8.57
N GLY A 214 5.69 -22.80 9.38
CA GLY A 214 5.59 -23.91 10.35
C GLY A 214 5.87 -23.53 11.80
N GLN A 215 6.12 -22.25 12.11
CA GLN A 215 6.41 -21.81 13.49
C GLN A 215 5.11 -21.50 14.25
N ASP A 216 4.55 -22.51 14.90
CA ASP A 216 3.23 -22.47 15.58
C ASP A 216 3.14 -21.47 16.75
N ASP A 217 4.27 -21.10 17.34
CA ASP A 217 4.38 -20.17 18.47
C ASP A 217 4.23 -18.70 18.06
N LYS A 218 4.34 -18.39 16.75
CA LYS A 218 4.42 -16.99 16.28
C LYS A 218 3.11 -16.23 16.24
N LEU A 219 1.98 -16.95 16.22
CA LEU A 219 0.66 -16.33 16.36
C LEU A 219 0.09 -16.55 17.76
N THR A 220 -0.34 -15.46 18.39
CA THR A 220 -1.16 -15.49 19.60
C THR A 220 -2.52 -16.17 19.34
N THR A 221 -3.21 -16.61 20.39
CA THR A 221 -4.53 -17.25 20.23
C THR A 221 -5.55 -16.32 19.56
N GLY A 222 -5.52 -15.01 19.84
CA GLY A 222 -6.38 -14.05 19.15
C GLY A 222 -6.06 -13.88 17.67
N GLN A 223 -4.79 -13.99 17.28
CA GLN A 223 -4.38 -13.99 15.87
C GLN A 223 -4.81 -15.26 15.15
N LEU A 224 -4.73 -16.42 15.79
CA LEU A 224 -5.25 -17.69 15.24
C LEU A 224 -6.76 -17.62 15.01
N ARG A 225 -7.52 -17.13 16.00
CA ARG A 225 -8.97 -16.85 15.84
C ARG A 225 -9.25 -15.90 14.68
N GLY A 226 -8.48 -14.83 14.59
CA GLY A 226 -8.62 -13.83 13.53
C GLY A 226 -8.31 -14.40 12.15
N LEU A 227 -7.32 -15.28 12.02
CA LEU A 227 -7.00 -15.99 10.79
C LEU A 227 -8.19 -16.86 10.34
N VAL A 228 -8.75 -17.66 11.24
CA VAL A 228 -9.92 -18.49 10.93
C VAL A 228 -11.11 -17.61 10.53
N ALA A 229 -11.36 -16.51 11.24
CA ALA A 229 -12.40 -15.56 10.88
C ALA A 229 -12.16 -14.89 9.51
N PHE A 230 -10.90 -14.61 9.16
CA PHE A 230 -10.53 -13.96 7.89
C PHE A 230 -10.86 -14.83 6.68
N PHE A 231 -10.52 -16.12 6.73
CA PHE A 231 -10.80 -17.07 5.66
C PHE A 231 -12.22 -17.64 5.69
N GLY A 232 -12.85 -17.67 6.87
CA GLY A 232 -14.19 -18.19 7.08
C GLY A 232 -15.25 -17.10 7.05
N GLN A 233 -15.80 -16.77 8.23
CA GLN A 233 -17.00 -15.93 8.39
C GLN A 233 -16.84 -14.51 7.82
N GLY A 234 -15.62 -13.96 7.86
CA GLY A 234 -15.33 -12.63 7.32
C GLY A 234 -15.17 -12.60 5.81
N GLN A 235 -15.00 -13.76 5.15
CA GLN A 235 -14.82 -13.91 3.70
C GLN A 235 -13.78 -12.94 3.10
N CYS A 236 -12.84 -12.46 3.92
CA CYS A 236 -11.93 -11.38 3.56
C CYS A 236 -10.97 -11.83 2.45
N ALA A 237 -10.62 -13.12 2.47
CA ALA A 237 -9.78 -13.76 1.47
C ALA A 237 -10.38 -13.80 0.06
N ALA A 238 -11.68 -13.50 -0.12
CA ALA A 238 -12.32 -13.43 -1.44
C ALA A 238 -11.82 -12.24 -2.30
N CYS A 239 -11.22 -11.23 -1.67
CA CYS A 239 -10.52 -10.13 -2.35
C CYS A 239 -9.08 -9.98 -1.84
N HIS A 240 -8.84 -10.17 -0.55
CA HIS A 240 -7.52 -10.03 0.06
C HIS A 240 -6.76 -11.36 0.06
N ILE A 241 -6.41 -11.84 -1.14
CA ILE A 241 -5.83 -13.17 -1.37
C ILE A 241 -4.37 -13.23 -0.89
N PRO A 242 -3.97 -14.18 -0.01
CA PRO A 242 -2.57 -14.41 0.35
C PRO A 242 -1.73 -14.88 -0.85
N PRO A 243 -0.40 -14.66 -0.86
CA PRO A 243 0.40 -14.13 0.24
C PRO A 243 0.44 -12.61 0.32
N HIS A 244 -0.03 -11.87 -0.69
CA HIS A 244 0.07 -10.40 -0.73
C HIS A 244 -1.14 -9.68 -0.12
N PHE A 245 -2.23 -10.41 0.13
CA PHE A 245 -3.50 -9.93 0.66
C PHE A 245 -4.18 -8.91 -0.25
N HIS A 246 -4.08 -9.14 -1.56
CA HIS A 246 -4.86 -8.48 -2.62
C HIS A 246 -5.03 -9.44 -3.79
N ASP A 247 -6.07 -9.23 -4.59
CA ASP A 247 -6.37 -9.98 -5.82
C ASP A 247 -5.85 -9.29 -7.09
N GLY A 248 -5.37 -8.04 -6.97
CA GLY A 248 -4.81 -7.29 -8.09
C GLY A 248 -5.84 -6.80 -9.10
N ILE A 249 -7.12 -6.80 -8.72
CA ILE A 249 -8.21 -6.29 -9.55
C ILE A 249 -8.84 -5.05 -8.93
N LEU A 250 -9.76 -4.43 -9.68
CA LEU A 250 -10.55 -3.28 -9.28
C LEU A 250 -11.95 -3.76 -8.87
N SER A 251 -12.39 -3.38 -7.66
CA SER A 251 -13.73 -3.69 -7.14
C SER A 251 -14.33 -2.46 -6.45
N SER A 252 -15.65 -2.39 -6.42
CA SER A 252 -16.38 -1.38 -5.64
C SER A 252 -17.02 -2.01 -4.43
N THR A 253 -16.84 -1.38 -3.26
CA THR A 253 -17.54 -1.74 -2.02
C THR A 253 -18.65 -0.75 -1.68
N GLY A 254 -18.86 0.29 -2.50
CA GLY A 254 -19.87 1.32 -2.27
C GLY A 254 -19.57 2.20 -1.05
N VAL A 255 -18.36 2.72 -0.95
CA VAL A 255 -17.91 3.50 0.22
C VAL A 255 -18.69 4.83 0.31
N PRO A 256 -19.32 5.14 1.44
CA PRO A 256 -19.93 6.45 1.69
C PRO A 256 -18.89 7.50 2.12
N VAL A 257 -19.23 8.79 1.98
CA VAL A 257 -18.38 9.93 2.41
C VAL A 257 -18.07 9.93 3.91
N SER A 258 -18.92 9.28 4.70
CA SER A 258 -18.75 9.14 6.15
C SER A 258 -19.37 7.85 6.66
N SER A 259 -19.02 7.47 7.89
CA SER A 259 -19.61 6.30 8.53
C SER A 259 -21.04 6.49 9.03
N GLU A 260 -21.57 7.72 8.99
CA GLU A 260 -22.89 8.05 9.54
C GLU A 260 -24.01 7.38 8.75
N LYS A 261 -25.09 7.01 9.46
CA LYS A 261 -26.26 6.40 8.84
C LYS A 261 -26.88 7.41 7.87
N GLY A 262 -27.13 6.99 6.63
CA GLY A 262 -27.68 7.86 5.57
C GLY A 262 -26.66 8.75 4.86
N ALA A 263 -25.36 8.65 5.17
CA ALA A 263 -24.32 9.35 4.42
C ALA A 263 -24.35 8.92 2.93
N PRO A 264 -24.25 9.87 1.98
CA PRO A 264 -24.23 9.55 0.55
C PRO A 264 -22.97 8.81 0.15
N LEU A 265 -23.00 8.19 -1.04
CA LEU A 265 -21.83 7.60 -1.66
C LEU A 265 -20.72 8.64 -1.85
N ASP A 266 -19.48 8.21 -1.74
CA ASP A 266 -18.34 9.01 -2.19
C ASP A 266 -18.49 9.30 -3.68
N GLY A 267 -18.24 10.56 -4.06
CA GLY A 267 -18.34 11.05 -5.43
C GLY A 267 -17.11 10.74 -6.28
N ASP A 268 -16.04 10.17 -5.71
CA ASP A 268 -14.87 9.75 -6.48
C ASP A 268 -15.24 8.63 -7.47
N PRO A 269 -15.16 8.88 -8.79
CA PRO A 269 -15.55 7.90 -9.78
C PRO A 269 -14.61 6.70 -9.86
N GLY A 270 -13.42 6.74 -9.24
CA GLY A 270 -12.44 5.66 -9.28
C GLY A 270 -12.05 5.31 -10.73
N PHE A 271 -12.03 4.02 -11.04
CA PHE A 271 -11.76 3.52 -12.39
C PHE A 271 -12.74 4.04 -13.45
N GLY A 272 -13.97 4.43 -13.06
CA GLY A 272 -14.96 5.00 -13.96
C GLY A 272 -14.47 6.25 -14.68
N ALA A 273 -13.58 7.04 -14.06
CA ALA A 273 -12.94 8.18 -14.74
C ALA A 273 -11.89 7.74 -15.78
N VAL A 274 -11.19 6.63 -15.53
CA VAL A 274 -10.17 6.07 -16.44
C VAL A 274 -10.83 5.54 -17.71
N ILE A 275 -11.87 4.74 -17.57
CA ILE A 275 -12.58 4.13 -18.71
C ILE A 275 -13.73 4.97 -19.26
N ARG A 276 -14.08 6.08 -18.59
CA ARG A 276 -15.20 6.98 -18.91
C ARG A 276 -16.55 6.26 -19.01
N ARG A 277 -16.80 5.34 -18.08
CA ARG A 277 -18.02 4.52 -18.03
C ARG A 277 -18.54 4.37 -16.61
N GLN A 278 -19.87 4.31 -16.49
CA GLN A 278 -20.56 4.23 -15.21
C GLN A 278 -20.37 2.89 -14.49
N ASP A 279 -20.11 1.80 -15.22
CA ASP A 279 -19.85 0.49 -14.64
C ASP A 279 -18.51 0.41 -13.89
N GLY A 280 -17.56 1.32 -14.18
CA GLY A 280 -16.33 1.49 -13.41
C GLY A 280 -16.47 2.40 -12.17
N PHE A 281 -17.65 2.99 -11.93
CA PHE A 281 -17.82 4.00 -10.89
C PHE A 281 -17.49 3.45 -9.49
N GLY A 282 -16.63 4.14 -8.75
CA GLY A 282 -16.24 3.77 -7.39
C GLY A 282 -15.46 2.46 -7.30
N MET A 283 -14.96 1.94 -8.42
CA MET A 283 -14.06 0.79 -8.42
C MET A 283 -12.63 1.24 -8.13
N PHE A 284 -12.03 0.60 -7.14
CA PHE A 284 -10.66 0.84 -6.71
C PHE A 284 -9.93 -0.48 -6.55
N LYS A 285 -8.60 -0.44 -6.64
CA LYS A 285 -7.80 -1.66 -6.46
C LYS A 285 -7.95 -2.16 -5.03
N THR A 286 -8.07 -3.47 -4.86
CA THR A 286 -8.00 -4.09 -3.54
C THR A 286 -6.60 -3.81 -2.95
N PRO A 287 -6.48 -3.05 -1.85
CA PRO A 287 -5.17 -2.79 -1.27
C PRO A 287 -4.62 -4.04 -0.59
N GLY A 288 -3.30 -4.22 -0.66
CA GLY A 288 -2.61 -5.21 0.18
C GLY A 288 -2.79 -4.89 1.67
N LEU A 289 -2.90 -5.93 2.50
CA LEU A 289 -3.10 -5.77 3.96
C LEU A 289 -1.82 -5.90 4.79
N ARG A 290 -0.68 -6.18 4.16
CA ARG A 290 0.61 -6.22 4.86
C ARG A 290 0.95 -4.82 5.39
N ASN A 291 1.38 -4.75 6.64
CA ASN A 291 1.65 -3.51 7.38
C ASN A 291 0.46 -2.55 7.53
N VAL A 292 -0.78 -2.98 7.28
CA VAL A 292 -1.96 -2.09 7.33
C VAL A 292 -2.17 -1.43 8.70
N SER A 293 -1.65 -2.05 9.75
CA SER A 293 -1.72 -1.52 11.12
C SER A 293 -0.74 -0.36 11.35
N GLN A 294 0.30 -0.23 10.53
CA GLN A 294 1.33 0.81 10.59
C GLN A 294 1.03 2.03 9.69
N THR A 295 0.10 1.91 8.75
CA THR A 295 -0.25 3.01 7.81
C THR A 295 -1.28 3.98 8.38
N ALA A 296 -2.01 3.57 9.42
CA ALA A 296 -2.93 4.41 10.16
C ALA A 296 -2.23 5.05 11.36
N ARG A 297 -2.48 6.36 11.60
CA ARG A 297 -1.96 7.14 12.72
C ARG A 297 -1.73 6.31 13.99
N ILE A 298 -0.46 6.25 14.42
CA ILE A 298 0.09 5.83 15.73
C ILE A 298 -0.89 4.94 16.53
N CYS A 299 -0.70 3.61 16.40
CA CYS A 299 -1.19 2.44 17.12
C CYS A 299 -2.51 2.47 17.95
N THR A 300 -2.83 3.52 18.71
CA THR A 300 -4.08 3.62 19.46
C THR A 300 -5.27 4.03 18.57
N THR A 301 -5.04 4.89 17.58
CA THR A 301 -6.10 5.29 16.63
C THR A 301 -6.24 4.32 15.45
N ALA A 302 -5.18 3.58 15.11
CA ALA A 302 -5.20 2.53 14.09
C ALA A 302 -6.20 1.41 14.44
N ARG A 303 -6.18 0.93 15.70
CA ARG A 303 -7.11 -0.12 16.17
C ARG A 303 -8.57 0.33 16.09
N SER A 304 -8.90 1.51 16.60
CA SER A 304 -10.28 2.02 16.58
C SER A 304 -10.76 2.32 15.16
N ARG A 305 -9.87 2.81 14.29
CA ARG A 305 -10.18 3.02 12.86
C ARG A 305 -10.41 1.70 12.11
N LEU A 306 -9.55 0.70 12.30
CA LEU A 306 -9.73 -0.63 11.70
C LEU A 306 -11.02 -1.29 12.18
N LEU A 307 -11.32 -1.23 13.50
CA LEU A 307 -12.59 -1.71 14.03
C LEU A 307 -13.78 -0.97 13.42
N LYS A 308 -13.67 0.35 13.23
CA LYS A 308 -14.73 1.17 12.61
C LYS A 308 -14.94 0.82 11.14
N ILE A 309 -13.86 0.57 10.38
CA ILE A 309 -13.93 0.13 8.97
C ILE A 309 -14.57 -1.26 8.87
N LEU A 310 -14.10 -2.22 9.68
CA LEU A 310 -14.66 -3.57 9.72
C LEU A 310 -16.14 -3.54 10.10
N SER A 311 -16.51 -2.73 11.10
CA SER A 311 -17.89 -2.66 11.60
C SER A 311 -18.84 -1.94 10.64
N ASN A 312 -18.47 -0.75 10.16
CA ASN A 312 -19.41 0.15 9.48
C ASN A 312 -19.40 0.02 7.96
N SER A 313 -18.43 -0.70 7.38
CA SER A 313 -18.33 -0.86 5.93
C SER A 313 -18.51 -2.31 5.54
N TYR A 314 -17.60 -3.19 5.96
CA TYR A 314 -17.61 -4.59 5.50
C TYR A 314 -18.69 -5.42 6.18
N ASN A 315 -18.82 -5.32 7.51
CA ASN A 315 -19.78 -6.13 8.24
C ASN A 315 -21.23 -5.82 7.87
N ASP A 316 -21.51 -4.58 7.45
CA ASP A 316 -22.83 -4.15 7.00
C ASP A 316 -23.15 -4.54 5.55
N GLY A 317 -22.17 -5.03 4.77
CA GLY A 317 -22.36 -5.42 3.36
C GLY A 317 -22.13 -4.30 2.35
N GLY A 318 -21.21 -3.38 2.65
CA GLY A 318 -20.87 -2.26 1.77
C GLY A 318 -21.99 -1.23 1.65
N GLY A 319 -21.94 -0.43 0.59
CA GLY A 319 -22.94 0.61 0.32
C GLY A 319 -24.36 0.06 0.18
N ARG A 320 -24.55 -1.05 -0.54
CA ARG A 320 -25.87 -1.72 -0.69
C ARG A 320 -26.42 -2.19 0.64
N GLY A 321 -25.59 -2.81 1.48
CA GLY A 321 -26.01 -3.25 2.81
C GLY A 321 -26.38 -2.11 3.77
N ARG A 322 -25.90 -0.89 3.47
CA ARG A 322 -26.29 0.37 4.14
C ARG A 322 -27.50 1.06 3.49
N GLY A 323 -28.14 0.45 2.50
CA GLY A 323 -29.32 0.99 1.81
C GLY A 323 -29.01 1.99 0.70
N LEU A 324 -27.75 2.08 0.24
CA LEU A 324 -27.36 2.95 -0.86
C LEU A 324 -27.56 2.23 -2.21
N ASN A 325 -27.95 2.99 -3.24
CA ASN A 325 -28.03 2.46 -4.60
C ASN A 325 -26.64 2.44 -5.24
N VAL A 326 -25.96 1.30 -5.16
CA VAL A 326 -24.60 1.11 -5.72
C VAL A 326 -24.62 0.05 -6.80
N PHE A 327 -24.81 0.47 -8.05
CA PHE A 327 -24.85 -0.45 -9.20
C PHE A 327 -23.53 -1.22 -9.39
N SER A 328 -22.39 -0.55 -9.16
CA SER A 328 -21.06 -1.13 -9.37
C SER A 328 -20.56 -2.01 -8.23
N GLN A 329 -21.27 -2.11 -7.10
CA GLN A 329 -20.78 -2.85 -5.94
C GLN A 329 -20.61 -4.33 -6.27
N ASP A 330 -19.42 -4.85 -5.96
CA ASP A 330 -19.05 -6.25 -6.17
C ASP A 330 -20.03 -7.19 -5.44
N THR A 331 -20.40 -8.28 -6.10
CA THR A 331 -21.33 -9.28 -5.56
C THR A 331 -20.75 -10.05 -4.40
N LYS A 332 -19.41 -10.10 -4.25
CA LYS A 332 -18.74 -10.68 -3.08
C LYS A 332 -18.96 -9.87 -1.80
N VAL A 333 -19.41 -8.62 -1.90
CA VAL A 333 -19.61 -7.73 -0.75
C VAL A 333 -21.01 -7.89 -0.19
N GLU A 334 -21.13 -8.76 0.80
CA GLU A 334 -22.37 -9.09 1.52
C GLU A 334 -22.25 -8.85 3.02
N LYS A 335 -23.39 -8.88 3.73
CA LYS A 335 -23.42 -8.68 5.18
C LYS A 335 -22.80 -9.87 5.91
N LEU A 336 -21.78 -9.62 6.72
CA LEU A 336 -20.97 -10.67 7.35
C LEU A 336 -21.49 -11.13 8.72
N ASN A 337 -22.30 -10.31 9.40
CA ASN A 337 -22.84 -10.58 10.75
C ASN A 337 -21.79 -11.03 11.79
N LEU A 338 -20.59 -10.45 11.72
CA LEU A 338 -19.48 -10.72 12.64
C LEU A 338 -19.82 -10.25 14.05
N THR A 339 -19.49 -11.10 15.03
CA THR A 339 -19.54 -10.73 16.45
C THR A 339 -18.44 -9.73 16.79
N ASP A 340 -18.59 -9.00 17.90
CA ASP A 340 -17.56 -8.06 18.35
C ASP A 340 -16.24 -8.75 18.70
N GLN A 341 -16.30 -10.01 19.13
CA GLN A 341 -15.11 -10.83 19.37
C GLN A 341 -14.39 -11.13 18.05
N GLN A 342 -15.11 -11.56 17.01
CA GLN A 342 -14.53 -11.81 15.68
C GLN A 342 -13.91 -10.54 15.10
N LYS A 343 -14.53 -9.37 15.25
CA LYS A 343 -13.96 -8.08 14.81
C LYS A 343 -12.64 -7.78 15.53
N LYS A 344 -12.57 -8.00 16.85
CA LYS A 344 -11.33 -7.81 17.63
C LYS A 344 -10.24 -8.79 17.19
N ASP A 345 -10.61 -10.04 16.93
CA ASP A 345 -9.69 -11.09 16.50
C ASP A 345 -9.18 -10.83 15.09
N LEU A 346 -10.01 -10.37 14.14
CA LEU A 346 -9.59 -9.92 12.82
C LEU A 346 -8.55 -8.79 12.91
N VAL A 347 -8.78 -7.78 13.76
CA VAL A 347 -7.78 -6.73 13.98
C VAL A 347 -6.49 -7.29 14.59
N SER A 348 -6.59 -8.28 15.48
CA SER A 348 -5.42 -8.98 16.01
C SER A 348 -4.64 -9.69 14.90
N PHE A 349 -5.34 -10.38 14.00
CA PHE A 349 -4.76 -11.04 12.84
C PHE A 349 -4.10 -10.04 11.87
N LEU A 350 -4.74 -8.91 11.55
CA LEU A 350 -4.12 -7.89 10.68
C LEU A 350 -2.79 -7.37 11.23
N LYS A 351 -2.63 -7.28 12.56
CA LYS A 351 -1.35 -6.93 13.20
C LYS A 351 -0.27 -8.01 13.04
N SER A 352 -0.66 -9.26 12.81
CA SER A 352 0.32 -10.32 12.49
C SER A 352 0.96 -10.16 11.12
N LEU A 353 0.40 -9.27 10.27
CA LEU A 353 0.90 -8.94 8.93
C LEU A 353 1.86 -7.74 8.92
N ASP A 354 2.17 -7.20 10.10
CA ASP A 354 3.14 -6.10 10.23
C ASP A 354 4.57 -6.64 10.14
N SER A 355 5.43 -5.85 9.49
CA SER A 355 6.86 -6.18 9.35
C SER A 355 7.53 -6.29 10.71
N GLN A 356 8.36 -7.32 10.90
CA GLN A 356 9.30 -7.39 12.03
C GLN A 356 10.66 -6.77 11.70
N ALA A 357 10.93 -6.51 10.41
CA ALA A 357 12.14 -5.84 9.95
C ALA A 357 12.04 -4.31 10.16
N PRO A 358 13.17 -3.62 10.42
CA PRO A 358 13.20 -2.17 10.51
C PRO A 358 12.75 -1.53 9.19
N SER A 359 12.09 -0.37 9.29
CA SER A 359 11.74 0.44 8.13
C SER A 359 13.01 0.96 7.41
N PRO A 360 12.92 1.31 6.11
CA PRO A 360 14.04 1.93 5.40
C PRO A 360 14.55 3.18 6.11
N GLU A 361 15.87 3.35 6.18
CA GLU A 361 16.46 4.52 6.82
C GLU A 361 16.33 5.77 5.95
N VAL A 362 15.97 6.90 6.57
CA VAL A 362 16.00 8.22 5.93
C VAL A 362 17.45 8.68 5.83
N PRO A 363 17.96 9.00 4.63
CA PRO A 363 19.35 9.39 4.45
C PRO A 363 19.66 10.67 5.21
N SER A 364 20.89 10.81 5.72
CA SER A 364 21.32 12.05 6.38
C SER A 364 21.57 13.20 5.41
N LYS A 365 21.80 12.87 4.13
CA LYS A 365 22.00 13.82 3.03
C LYS A 365 21.55 13.18 1.71
N VAL A 366 21.07 14.01 0.78
CA VAL A 366 20.79 13.62 -0.60
C VAL A 366 21.77 14.28 -1.56
N LEU A 367 21.88 13.75 -2.78
CA LEU A 367 22.90 14.18 -3.75
C LEU A 367 22.75 15.62 -4.21
N SER A 368 21.54 16.17 -4.20
CA SER A 368 21.30 17.59 -4.53
C SER A 368 21.85 18.56 -3.49
N GLY A 369 22.18 18.09 -2.28
CA GLY A 369 22.52 18.92 -1.13
C GLY A 369 21.32 19.57 -0.44
N LEU A 370 20.09 19.31 -0.90
CA LEU A 370 18.87 19.71 -0.20
C LEU A 370 18.69 18.89 1.09
N THR A 371 17.85 19.38 1.99
CA THR A 371 17.47 18.63 3.20
C THR A 371 16.60 17.44 2.81
N PRO A 372 16.99 16.19 3.17
CA PRO A 372 16.13 15.03 2.98
C PRO A 372 14.82 15.21 3.76
N VAL A 373 13.71 14.78 3.18
CA VAL A 373 12.42 14.92 3.84
C VAL A 373 12.36 14.08 5.12
N GLY A 374 11.87 14.69 6.21
CA GLY A 374 11.76 14.06 7.53
C GLY A 374 12.96 14.29 8.46
N ARG A 375 13.94 15.11 8.04
CA ARG A 375 15.11 15.51 8.85
C ARG A 375 15.05 16.94 9.33
#